data_AF-A0A2E7MC89-F1
#
_entry.id   AF-A0A2E7MC89-F1
#
_cell.length_a   1.000
_cell.length_b   1.000
_cell.length_c   1.000
_cell.angle_alpha   90.00
_cell.angle_beta   90.00
_cell.angle_gamma   90.00
#
_symmetry.space_group_name_H-M   'P 1'
#
loop_
_entity.id
_entity.type
_entity.pdbx_description
1 polymer ?
#
loop_
_entity_poly.entity_id
_entity_poly.type
_entity_poly.pdbx_seq_one_letter_code
_entity_poly.pdbx_strand_id
1 'polypeptide(L)'
;MNRPLTELGLFAGFFLLASGMYLWLGSPSASAQLLQALHVGVGLLLLVPMVVATIGHVRIRLRTRPDSMDTMAWLCAALLVATGLSGLALFAGGLRWYGAISHVALMHLIAGLALAPVIALHIFLALRKQAGGNRKAEYQSRRYMPVVIGTVALVAIAVACGTWLDSQAEGSPRAAQGSGDSLALPSHGSSPDPRHSDALTASLVEPAPVRVKGGQLLDRSILSGSVACKSCHPAIYEQWSQSMHRHSANDEHVVTGIQWFRRDNGVEAARFCVACHDPISLLAGDFDPDYLGSNEARAPHDEGVSCLVCHSIDSVHEPLGNGSFRIDPPARALFGAGVLSDAMLRMDGRGHSASMLRPGLHDTARFCGACHQSILPESDQPAKRSDLDHQYPEWLASHYSDPANEEFATCQDCHMPLVDAVDPAATDGKVRSHRFPGANHAHAVKMGYDEQAEATLSLLRGGVSMSIDVPQRQERPGYVRIDVRVDNHKVGHHFPSGTT
;
A
#
# COMPACT_ATOMS: atom_id res chain seq x y z
N MET A 1 31.77 -8.68 -39.40
CA MET A 1 30.95 -8.83 -38.19
C MET A 1 30.71 -10.30 -37.95
N ASN A 2 31.13 -10.84 -36.79
CA ASN A 2 30.81 -12.21 -36.41
C ASN A 2 29.28 -12.33 -36.29
N ARG A 3 28.70 -13.18 -37.14
CA ARG A 3 27.26 -13.42 -37.34
C ARG A 3 26.41 -13.72 -36.09
N PRO A 4 26.91 -14.34 -34.99
CA PRO A 4 26.06 -14.64 -33.82
C PRO A 4 25.68 -13.42 -32.97
N LEU A 5 26.48 -12.34 -32.97
CA LEU A 5 26.21 -11.16 -32.13
C LEU A 5 25.01 -10.34 -32.61
N THR A 6 24.73 -10.34 -33.91
CA THR A 6 23.58 -9.63 -34.50
C THR A 6 22.25 -10.31 -34.26
N GLU A 7 22.22 -11.64 -34.26
CA GLU A 7 20.99 -12.42 -34.04
C GLU A 7 20.56 -12.38 -32.57
N LEU A 8 21.53 -12.45 -31.65
CA LEU A 8 21.28 -12.28 -30.21
C LEU A 8 20.80 -10.86 -29.87
N GLY A 9 21.39 -9.82 -30.47
CA GLY A 9 20.97 -8.44 -30.25
C GLY A 9 19.55 -8.15 -30.74
N LEU A 10 19.14 -8.74 -31.87
CA LEU A 10 17.77 -8.60 -32.40
C LEU A 10 16.75 -9.33 -31.53
N PHE A 11 17.05 -10.57 -31.11
CA PHE A 11 16.22 -11.32 -30.18
C PHE A 11 15.96 -10.53 -28.90
N ALA A 12 17.05 -10.05 -28.31
CA ALA A 12 16.99 -9.44 -27.01
C ALA A 12 16.41 -8.01 -27.05
N GLY A 13 16.60 -7.27 -28.14
CA GLY A 13 15.89 -6.01 -28.39
C GLY A 13 14.38 -6.20 -28.56
N PHE A 14 13.94 -7.23 -29.28
CA PHE A 14 12.51 -7.54 -29.43
C PHE A 14 11.90 -8.03 -28.11
N PHE A 15 12.65 -8.80 -27.30
CA PHE A 15 12.23 -9.18 -25.95
C PHE A 15 12.00 -7.95 -25.07
N LEU A 16 12.93 -7.00 -25.05
CA LEU A 16 12.80 -5.77 -24.25
C LEU A 16 11.60 -4.93 -24.69
N LEU A 17 11.34 -4.81 -26.00
CA LEU A 17 10.16 -4.12 -26.51
C LEU A 17 8.85 -4.81 -26.11
N ALA A 18 8.76 -6.13 -26.32
CA ALA A 18 7.55 -6.89 -26.01
C ALA A 18 7.27 -6.94 -24.50
N SER A 19 8.30 -7.17 -23.69
CA SER A 19 8.18 -7.15 -22.23
C SER A 19 7.84 -5.77 -21.69
N GLY A 20 8.45 -4.69 -22.22
CA GLY A 20 8.10 -3.32 -21.84
C GLY A 20 6.65 -2.96 -22.18
N MET A 21 6.17 -3.37 -23.36
CA MET A 21 4.77 -3.17 -23.76
C MET A 21 3.80 -3.93 -22.85
N TYR A 22 4.11 -5.18 -22.51
CA TYR A 22 3.30 -5.97 -21.59
C TYR A 22 3.26 -5.33 -20.20
N LEU A 23 4.39 -4.88 -19.67
CA LEU A 23 4.44 -4.22 -18.36
C LEU A 23 3.60 -2.94 -18.34
N TRP A 24 3.56 -2.20 -19.45
CA TRP A 24 2.76 -0.99 -19.56
C TRP A 24 1.25 -1.26 -19.68
N LEU A 25 0.85 -2.17 -20.58
CA LEU A 25 -0.56 -2.49 -20.83
C LEU A 25 -1.17 -3.48 -19.83
N GLY A 26 -0.33 -4.29 -19.20
CA GLY A 26 -0.73 -5.38 -18.33
C GLY A 26 -1.18 -4.88 -16.96
N SER A 27 -2.07 -5.67 -16.35
CA SER A 27 -2.47 -5.52 -14.96
C SER A 27 -1.35 -6.02 -14.03
N PRO A 28 -1.26 -5.49 -12.79
CA PRO A 28 -0.34 -6.03 -11.80
C PRO A 28 -0.64 -7.50 -11.48
N SER A 29 0.38 -8.34 -11.51
CA SER A 29 0.29 -9.79 -11.31
C SER A 29 1.66 -10.38 -10.96
N ALA A 30 1.73 -11.66 -10.58
CA ALA A 30 3.03 -12.34 -10.44
C ALA A 30 3.75 -12.44 -11.79
N SER A 31 3.00 -12.66 -12.88
CA SER A 31 3.52 -12.60 -14.27
C SER A 31 4.23 -11.27 -14.55
N ALA A 32 3.60 -10.16 -14.19
CA ALA A 32 4.17 -8.83 -14.40
C ALA A 32 5.46 -8.63 -13.58
N GLN A 33 5.49 -9.06 -12.32
CA GLN A 33 6.68 -8.94 -11.47
C GLN A 33 7.86 -9.77 -11.99
N LEU A 34 7.60 -11.00 -12.46
CA LEU A 34 8.63 -11.83 -13.07
C LEU A 34 9.16 -11.20 -14.37
N LEU A 35 8.26 -10.74 -15.23
CA LEU A 35 8.62 -10.13 -16.50
C LEU A 35 9.38 -8.82 -16.30
N GLN A 36 9.06 -8.04 -15.26
CA GLN A 36 9.78 -6.84 -14.86
C GLN A 36 11.22 -7.18 -14.48
N ALA A 37 11.43 -8.19 -13.63
CA ALA A 37 12.77 -8.63 -13.25
C ALA A 37 13.58 -9.10 -14.46
N LEU A 38 12.96 -9.86 -15.38
CA LEU A 38 13.61 -10.30 -16.62
C LEU A 38 13.91 -9.13 -17.55
N HIS A 39 13.00 -8.16 -17.69
CA HIS A 39 13.19 -6.96 -18.51
C HIS A 39 14.41 -6.16 -18.01
N VAL A 40 14.48 -5.90 -16.70
CA VAL A 40 15.60 -5.19 -16.07
C VAL A 40 16.90 -5.98 -16.21
N GLY A 41 16.89 -7.28 -15.89
CA GLY A 41 18.08 -8.14 -15.96
C GLY A 41 18.65 -8.26 -17.37
N VAL A 42 17.79 -8.50 -18.36
CA VAL A 42 18.19 -8.57 -19.78
C VAL A 42 18.67 -7.19 -20.26
N GLY A 43 18.00 -6.11 -19.87
CA GLY A 43 18.42 -4.74 -20.20
C GLY A 43 19.83 -4.41 -19.71
N LEU A 44 20.13 -4.73 -18.45
CA LEU A 44 21.45 -4.53 -17.84
C LEU A 44 22.53 -5.38 -18.54
N LEU A 45 22.24 -6.65 -18.80
CA LEU A 45 23.17 -7.57 -19.45
C LEU A 45 23.54 -7.12 -20.88
N LEU A 46 22.60 -6.50 -21.59
CA LEU A 46 22.80 -6.06 -22.98
C LEU A 46 23.33 -4.66 -23.13
N LEU A 47 23.35 -3.86 -22.07
CA LEU A 47 23.74 -2.46 -22.13
C LEU A 47 25.12 -2.29 -22.81
N VAL A 48 26.15 -2.97 -22.29
CA VAL A 48 27.53 -2.88 -22.82
C VAL A 48 27.64 -3.47 -24.23
N PRO A 49 27.17 -4.71 -24.51
CA PRO A 49 27.16 -5.26 -25.86
C PRO A 49 26.49 -4.35 -26.89
N MET A 50 25.35 -3.74 -26.54
CA MET A 50 24.58 -2.89 -27.44
C MET A 50 25.28 -1.56 -27.73
N VAL A 51 25.92 -0.94 -26.73
CA VAL A 51 26.77 0.25 -26.91
C VAL A 51 27.95 -0.06 -27.84
N VAL A 52 28.68 -1.17 -27.58
CA VAL A 52 29.82 -1.58 -28.42
C VAL A 52 29.38 -1.87 -29.86
N ALA A 53 28.27 -2.59 -30.03
CA ALA A 53 27.71 -2.89 -31.34
C ALA A 53 27.29 -1.62 -32.10
N THR A 54 26.70 -0.65 -31.39
CA THR A 54 26.24 0.63 -31.97
C THR A 54 27.45 1.48 -32.41
N ILE A 55 28.47 1.63 -31.55
CA ILE A 55 29.72 2.32 -31.91
C ILE A 55 30.41 1.62 -33.09
N GLY A 56 30.45 0.29 -33.09
CA GLY A 56 30.99 -0.50 -34.19
C GLY A 56 30.25 -0.27 -35.50
N HIS A 57 28.91 -0.27 -35.45
CA HIS A 57 28.05 0.00 -36.59
C HIS A 57 28.29 1.41 -37.16
N VAL A 58 28.31 2.42 -36.31
CA VAL A 58 28.57 3.82 -36.69
C VAL A 58 29.98 3.97 -37.28
N ARG A 59 31.02 3.40 -36.65
CA ARG A 59 32.40 3.46 -37.17
C ARG A 59 32.54 2.81 -38.53
N ILE A 60 31.96 1.64 -38.74
CA ILE A 60 31.98 0.96 -40.04
C ILE A 60 31.26 1.82 -41.08
N ARG A 61 30.14 2.45 -40.71
CA ARG A 61 29.38 3.29 -41.62
C ARG A 61 30.13 4.54 -42.03
N LEU A 62 30.71 5.26 -41.07
CA LEU A 62 31.55 6.44 -41.32
C LEU A 62 32.75 6.12 -42.21
N ARG A 63 33.37 4.93 -42.05
CA ARG A 63 34.48 4.50 -42.91
C ARG A 63 34.07 4.11 -44.33
N THR A 64 32.89 3.52 -44.48
CA THR A 64 32.47 2.98 -45.79
C THR A 64 31.70 3.99 -46.63
N ARG A 65 30.91 4.86 -46.00
CA ARG A 65 30.08 5.89 -46.66
C ARG A 65 29.81 7.07 -45.70
N PRO A 66 30.78 7.98 -45.52
CA PRO A 66 30.67 9.10 -44.57
C PRO A 66 29.45 10.01 -44.85
N ASP A 67 29.10 10.25 -46.11
CA ASP A 67 27.96 11.12 -46.50
C ASP A 67 26.58 10.43 -46.41
N SER A 68 26.52 9.22 -45.84
CA SER A 68 25.29 8.40 -45.80
C SER A 68 24.74 8.16 -44.40
N MET A 69 25.26 8.85 -43.38
CA MET A 69 24.56 8.92 -42.10
C MET A 69 23.31 9.75 -42.30
N ASP A 70 22.19 9.05 -42.47
CA ASP A 70 20.88 9.66 -42.54
C ASP A 70 20.42 10.09 -41.13
N THR A 71 19.49 11.05 -41.09
CA THR A 71 18.83 11.51 -39.87
C THR A 71 18.26 10.35 -39.04
N MET A 72 17.87 9.26 -39.73
CA MET A 72 17.35 8.03 -39.12
C MET A 72 18.38 7.33 -38.22
N ALA A 73 19.64 7.20 -38.67
CA ALA A 73 20.70 6.58 -37.88
C ALA A 73 21.00 7.37 -36.59
N TRP A 74 21.02 8.71 -36.69
CA TRP A 74 21.20 9.58 -35.52
C TRP A 74 19.99 9.50 -34.56
N LEU A 75 18.77 9.45 -35.09
CA LEU A 75 17.56 9.28 -34.29
C LEU A 75 17.55 7.94 -33.55
N CYS A 76 17.90 6.82 -34.21
CA CYS A 76 18.06 5.51 -33.57
C CYS A 76 19.07 5.57 -32.42
N ALA A 77 20.24 6.17 -32.64
CA ALA A 77 21.28 6.26 -31.63
C ALA A 77 20.83 7.11 -30.43
N ALA A 78 20.18 8.26 -30.68
CA ALA A 78 19.66 9.12 -29.63
C ALA A 78 18.59 8.41 -28.79
N LEU A 79 17.64 7.71 -29.43
CA LEU A 79 16.60 6.94 -28.74
C LEU A 79 17.19 5.77 -27.94
N LEU A 80 18.16 5.03 -28.47
CA LEU A 80 18.86 3.97 -27.73
C LEU A 80 19.57 4.52 -26.49
N VAL A 81 20.24 5.68 -26.61
CA VAL A 81 20.88 6.35 -25.47
C VAL A 81 19.83 6.79 -24.46
N ALA A 82 18.72 7.40 -24.90
CA ALA A 82 17.64 7.82 -24.03
C ALA A 82 17.02 6.65 -23.27
N THR A 83 16.67 5.55 -23.95
CA THR A 83 16.14 4.32 -23.32
C THR A 83 17.17 3.68 -22.38
N GLY A 84 18.44 3.61 -22.76
CA GLY A 84 19.50 3.03 -21.93
C GLY A 84 19.77 3.84 -20.66
N LEU A 85 19.90 5.16 -20.77
CA LEU A 85 20.14 6.05 -19.62
C LEU A 85 18.92 6.11 -18.69
N SER A 86 17.71 6.21 -19.24
CA SER A 86 16.49 6.17 -18.43
C SER A 86 16.30 4.81 -17.76
N GLY A 87 16.64 3.70 -18.42
CA GLY A 87 16.59 2.36 -17.81
C GLY A 87 17.57 2.19 -16.66
N LEU A 88 18.80 2.71 -16.79
CA LEU A 88 19.78 2.75 -15.70
C LEU A 88 19.31 3.63 -14.54
N ALA A 89 18.71 4.78 -14.86
CA ALA A 89 18.16 5.68 -13.85
C ALA A 89 16.97 5.05 -13.10
N LEU A 90 16.13 4.26 -13.77
CA LEU A 90 15.08 3.46 -13.12
C LEU A 90 15.66 2.37 -12.23
N PHE A 91 16.67 1.64 -12.71
CA PHE A 91 17.37 0.64 -11.90
C PHE A 91 17.99 1.26 -10.63
N ALA A 92 18.67 2.40 -10.78
CA ALA A 92 19.18 3.15 -9.64
C ALA A 92 18.06 3.61 -8.69
N GLY A 93 16.89 3.98 -9.24
CA GLY A 93 15.69 4.33 -8.50
C GLY A 93 15.08 3.16 -7.71
N GLY A 94 15.16 1.95 -8.26
CA GLY A 94 14.82 0.72 -7.54
C GLY A 94 15.72 0.49 -6.33
N LEU A 95 17.03 0.72 -6.47
CA LEU A 95 17.97 0.60 -5.36
C LEU A 95 17.80 1.70 -4.31
N ARG A 96 17.57 2.94 -4.77
CA ARG A 96 17.33 4.09 -3.91
C ARG A 96 16.33 5.04 -4.58
N TRP A 97 15.15 5.13 -3.97
CA TRP A 97 14.08 5.96 -4.50
C TRP A 97 14.48 7.45 -4.60
N TYR A 98 13.96 8.12 -5.63
CA TYR A 98 14.09 9.57 -5.81
C TYR A 98 12.81 10.12 -6.47
N GLY A 99 12.41 11.35 -6.12
CA GLY A 99 11.10 11.90 -6.52
C GLY A 99 10.87 12.06 -8.03
N ALA A 100 11.94 12.12 -8.83
CA ALA A 100 11.83 12.20 -10.29
C ALA A 100 11.62 10.83 -10.98
N ILE A 101 11.55 9.71 -10.24
CA ILE A 101 11.51 8.36 -10.83
C ILE A 101 10.31 8.15 -11.76
N SER A 102 9.15 8.75 -11.45
CA SER A 102 7.95 8.70 -12.30
C SER A 102 8.16 9.38 -13.65
N HIS A 103 8.85 10.52 -13.66
CA HIS A 103 9.20 11.25 -14.88
C HIS A 103 10.21 10.45 -15.72
N VAL A 104 11.19 9.83 -15.07
CA VAL A 104 12.16 8.94 -15.73
C VAL A 104 11.45 7.72 -16.33
N ALA A 105 10.46 7.14 -15.63
CA ALA A 105 9.66 6.03 -16.13
C ALA A 105 8.87 6.42 -17.40
N LEU A 106 8.26 7.60 -17.39
CA LEU A 106 7.57 8.15 -18.56
C LEU A 106 8.53 8.38 -19.74
N MET A 107 9.72 8.95 -19.48
CA MET A 107 10.74 9.11 -20.51
C MET A 107 11.22 7.77 -21.08
N HIS A 108 11.41 6.76 -20.23
CA HIS A 108 11.80 5.42 -20.64
C HIS A 108 10.75 4.79 -21.56
N LEU A 109 9.48 4.90 -21.18
CA LEU A 109 8.35 4.43 -21.96
C LEU A 109 8.28 5.13 -23.33
N ILE A 110 8.28 6.46 -23.36
CA ILE A 110 8.18 7.23 -24.61
C ILE A 110 9.36 6.92 -25.53
N ALA A 111 10.59 6.88 -25.00
CA ALA A 111 11.78 6.55 -25.78
C ALA A 111 11.71 5.12 -26.34
N GLY A 112 11.27 4.14 -25.53
CA GLY A 112 11.09 2.74 -25.96
C GLY A 112 10.03 2.57 -27.04
N LEU A 113 8.88 3.24 -26.89
CA LEU A 113 7.79 3.22 -27.87
C LEU A 113 8.21 3.89 -29.20
N ALA A 114 8.95 4.99 -29.14
CA ALA A 114 9.48 5.67 -30.32
C ALA A 114 10.58 4.84 -31.02
N LEU A 115 11.38 4.10 -30.26
CA LEU A 115 12.49 3.33 -30.80
C LEU A 115 12.02 2.17 -31.71
N ALA A 116 10.92 1.52 -31.38
CA ALA A 116 10.39 0.38 -32.13
C ALA A 116 10.12 0.68 -33.63
N PRO A 117 9.29 1.67 -34.01
CA PRO A 117 9.02 1.98 -35.43
C PRO A 117 10.26 2.53 -36.14
N VAL A 118 11.13 3.28 -35.46
CA VAL A 118 12.35 3.84 -36.06
C VAL A 118 13.35 2.74 -36.40
N ILE A 119 13.59 1.79 -35.48
CA ILE A 119 14.43 0.61 -35.76
C ILE A 119 13.80 -0.25 -36.87
N ALA A 120 12.49 -0.49 -36.83
CA ALA A 120 11.81 -1.28 -37.85
C ALA A 120 11.97 -0.66 -39.24
N LEU A 121 11.78 0.66 -39.37
CA LEU A 121 11.99 1.40 -40.61
C LEU A 121 13.46 1.38 -41.05
N HIS A 122 14.40 1.56 -40.12
CA HIS A 122 15.83 1.49 -40.41
C HIS A 122 16.25 0.12 -40.97
N ILE A 123 15.79 -0.96 -40.34
CA ILE A 123 16.01 -2.34 -40.81
C ILE A 123 15.33 -2.55 -42.17
N PHE A 124 14.08 -2.13 -42.33
CA PHE A 124 13.33 -2.26 -43.59
C PHE A 124 14.03 -1.58 -44.76
N LEU A 125 14.48 -0.34 -44.58
CA LEU A 125 15.23 0.41 -45.60
C LEU A 125 16.59 -0.24 -45.90
N ALA A 126 17.28 -0.76 -44.88
CA ALA A 126 18.54 -1.49 -45.04
C ALA A 126 18.35 -2.80 -45.85
N LEU A 127 17.29 -3.55 -45.56
CA LEU A 127 16.93 -4.78 -46.27
C LEU A 127 16.50 -4.48 -47.71
N ARG A 128 15.65 -3.47 -47.94
CA ARG A 128 15.21 -3.04 -49.29
C ARG A 128 16.39 -2.63 -50.17
N LYS A 129 17.40 -1.96 -49.60
CA LYS A 129 18.62 -1.56 -50.31
C LYS A 129 19.56 -2.74 -50.60
N GLN A 130 19.49 -3.82 -49.81
CA GLN A 130 20.16 -5.10 -50.09
C GLN A 130 19.40 -5.98 -51.09
N ALA A 131 18.08 -5.81 -51.21
CA ALA A 131 17.18 -6.61 -52.03
C ALA A 131 17.23 -6.30 -53.54
N GLY A 132 18.29 -5.65 -54.04
CA GLY A 132 18.59 -5.50 -55.47
C GLY A 132 18.91 -6.82 -56.21
N GLY A 133 18.30 -7.93 -55.80
CA GLY A 133 18.41 -9.27 -56.39
C GLY A 133 17.38 -10.20 -55.74
N ASN A 134 16.33 -10.53 -56.50
CA ASN A 134 15.04 -11.11 -56.08
C ASN A 134 15.07 -12.41 -55.23
N ARG A 135 16.24 -13.06 -55.04
CA ARG A 135 16.40 -14.31 -54.26
C ARG A 135 16.88 -14.12 -52.82
N LYS A 136 17.38 -12.93 -52.43
CA LYS A 136 17.95 -12.69 -51.09
C LYS A 136 16.91 -12.31 -50.02
N ALA A 137 15.79 -11.71 -50.43
CA ALA A 137 14.75 -11.23 -49.51
C ALA A 137 13.99 -12.38 -48.81
N GLU A 138 13.68 -13.45 -49.54
CA GLU A 138 13.01 -14.66 -49.00
C GLU A 138 13.91 -15.47 -48.05
N TYR A 139 15.21 -15.50 -48.32
CA TYR A 139 16.21 -16.13 -47.44
C TYR A 139 16.39 -15.34 -46.13
N GLN A 140 16.33 -14.01 -46.18
CA GLN A 140 16.47 -13.15 -44.99
C GLN A 140 15.20 -13.17 -44.11
N SER A 141 13.99 -13.19 -44.68
CA SER A 141 12.75 -13.29 -43.89
C SER A 141 12.63 -14.64 -43.16
N ARG A 142 12.97 -15.76 -43.81
CA ARG A 142 13.05 -17.09 -43.17
C ARG A 142 14.12 -17.18 -42.06
N ARG A 143 15.16 -16.35 -42.13
CA ARG A 143 16.26 -16.35 -41.16
C ARG A 143 15.95 -15.62 -39.85
N TYR A 144 15.14 -14.56 -39.90
CA TYR A 144 14.75 -13.81 -38.69
C TYR A 144 13.42 -14.33 -38.09
N MET A 145 12.66 -15.13 -38.83
CA MET A 145 11.44 -15.81 -38.34
C MET A 145 11.66 -16.59 -37.02
N PRO A 146 12.74 -17.38 -36.83
CA PRO A 146 12.98 -18.11 -35.58
C PRO A 146 13.25 -17.19 -34.39
N VAL A 147 13.80 -16.00 -34.61
CA VAL A 147 14.05 -14.99 -33.57
C VAL A 147 12.74 -14.37 -33.10
N VAL A 148 11.85 -14.01 -34.05
CA VAL A 148 10.52 -13.50 -33.75
C VAL A 148 9.68 -14.59 -33.05
N ILE A 149 9.65 -15.80 -33.60
CA ILE A 149 8.94 -16.96 -33.02
C ILE A 149 9.49 -17.27 -31.63
N GLY A 150 10.80 -17.33 -31.45
CA GLY A 150 11.44 -17.61 -30.17
C GLY A 150 11.11 -16.55 -29.11
N THR A 151 11.01 -15.28 -29.50
CA THR A 151 10.67 -14.22 -28.55
C THR A 151 9.19 -14.23 -28.20
N VAL A 152 8.31 -14.42 -29.20
CA VAL A 152 6.88 -14.61 -28.95
C VAL A 152 6.66 -15.82 -28.05
N ALA A 153 7.39 -16.92 -28.26
CA ALA A 153 7.36 -18.09 -27.41
C ALA A 153 7.87 -17.79 -26.00
N LEU A 154 8.96 -17.02 -25.83
CA LEU A 154 9.50 -16.71 -24.51
C LEU A 154 8.58 -15.76 -23.72
N VAL A 155 7.97 -14.77 -24.38
CA VAL A 155 6.93 -13.93 -23.78
C VAL A 155 5.70 -14.78 -23.44
N ALA A 156 5.25 -15.66 -24.35
CA ALA A 156 4.13 -16.55 -24.09
C ALA A 156 4.43 -17.53 -22.93
N ILE A 157 5.65 -18.03 -22.80
CA ILE A 157 6.09 -18.87 -21.67
C ILE A 157 6.14 -18.06 -20.38
N ALA A 158 6.65 -16.83 -20.40
CA ALA A 158 6.67 -15.97 -19.21
C ALA A 158 5.24 -15.62 -18.74
N VAL A 159 4.34 -15.31 -19.70
CA VAL A 159 2.92 -15.11 -19.42
C VAL A 159 2.29 -16.39 -18.89
N ALA A 160 2.48 -17.54 -19.55
CA ALA A 160 1.93 -18.82 -19.11
C ALA A 160 2.44 -19.25 -17.72
N CYS A 161 3.74 -19.07 -17.46
CA CYS A 161 4.36 -19.37 -16.17
C CYS A 161 3.83 -18.45 -15.09
N GLY A 162 3.68 -17.16 -15.37
CA GLY A 162 3.12 -16.22 -14.42
C GLY A 162 1.61 -16.42 -14.19
N THR A 163 0.81 -16.72 -15.21
CA THR A 163 -0.60 -17.12 -15.02
C THR A 163 -0.72 -18.41 -14.22
N TRP A 164 0.21 -19.35 -14.43
CA TRP A 164 0.27 -20.56 -13.62
C TRP A 164 0.62 -20.23 -12.16
N LEU A 165 1.60 -19.36 -11.91
CA LEU A 165 1.94 -18.88 -10.55
C LEU A 165 0.76 -18.13 -9.90
N ASP A 166 0.07 -17.26 -10.62
CA ASP A 166 -1.13 -16.57 -10.15
C ASP A 166 -2.21 -17.60 -9.77
N SER A 167 -2.43 -18.64 -10.59
CA SER A 167 -3.38 -19.70 -10.27
C SER A 167 -2.98 -20.56 -9.05
N GLN A 168 -1.67 -20.73 -8.80
CA GLN A 168 -1.19 -21.39 -7.59
C GLN A 168 -1.33 -20.49 -6.36
N ALA A 169 -1.17 -19.17 -6.51
CA ALA A 169 -1.39 -18.19 -5.45
C ALA A 169 -2.87 -18.06 -5.06
N GLU A 170 -3.79 -18.30 -5.99
CA GLU A 170 -5.24 -18.38 -5.74
C GLU A 170 -5.67 -19.74 -5.16
N GLY A 171 -4.99 -20.84 -5.52
CA GLY A 171 -5.35 -22.21 -5.14
C GLY A 171 -4.69 -22.76 -3.87
N SER A 172 -3.62 -22.13 -3.36
CA SER A 172 -2.98 -22.55 -2.12
C SER A 172 -3.69 -21.90 -0.92
N PRO A 173 -4.25 -22.65 0.04
CA PRO A 173 -4.67 -22.07 1.31
C PRO A 173 -3.44 -21.34 1.87
N ARG A 174 -3.60 -20.04 2.17
CA ARG A 174 -2.55 -19.10 2.60
C ARG A 174 -2.00 -19.49 3.99
N ALA A 175 -1.47 -20.70 4.10
CA ALA A 175 -0.89 -21.27 5.30
C ALA A 175 0.57 -20.83 5.42
N ALA A 176 0.88 -20.32 6.60
CA ALA A 176 2.18 -19.87 7.03
C ALA A 176 3.28 -20.90 6.74
N GLN A 177 4.31 -20.48 6.01
CA GLN A 177 5.66 -21.04 6.19
C GLN A 177 6.43 -20.07 7.09
N GLY A 178 6.11 -20.12 8.38
CA GLY A 178 6.99 -19.70 9.46
C GLY A 178 7.62 -20.96 10.03
N SER A 179 8.95 -21.05 9.98
CA SER A 179 9.70 -22.09 10.69
C SER A 179 9.94 -21.57 12.11
N GLY A 180 9.42 -22.29 13.11
CA GLY A 180 9.61 -21.97 14.53
C GLY A 180 8.39 -22.30 15.37
N ASP A 181 8.33 -23.55 15.86
CA ASP A 181 7.62 -24.03 17.05
C ASP A 181 6.29 -23.33 17.41
N SER A 182 5.23 -23.63 16.67
CA SER A 182 3.87 -23.45 17.19
C SER A 182 3.62 -24.49 18.28
N LEU A 183 3.28 -24.01 19.48
CA LEU A 183 2.75 -24.80 20.59
C LEU A 183 1.68 -25.79 20.07
N ALA A 184 2.00 -27.08 20.17
CA ALA A 184 1.09 -28.16 19.81
C ALA A 184 -0.11 -28.15 20.76
N LEU A 185 -1.29 -27.79 20.24
CA LEU A 185 -2.56 -28.13 20.87
C LEU A 185 -2.74 -29.66 20.86
N PRO A 186 -3.35 -30.28 21.88
CA PRO A 186 -3.53 -31.73 21.92
C PRO A 186 -4.39 -32.20 20.74
N SER A 187 -3.80 -32.97 19.84
CA SER A 187 -4.49 -33.57 18.71
C SER A 187 -5.39 -34.72 19.17
N HIS A 188 -6.70 -34.49 19.23
CA HIS A 188 -7.66 -35.58 19.08
C HIS A 188 -7.96 -35.77 17.60
N GLY A 189 -7.63 -36.97 17.12
CA GLY A 189 -7.61 -37.31 15.70
C GLY A 189 -8.98 -37.22 15.03
N SER A 190 -9.10 -36.30 14.09
CA SER A 190 -9.87 -36.39 12.84
C SER A 190 -9.53 -35.13 12.04
N SER A 191 -9.33 -35.27 10.72
CA SER A 191 -9.15 -34.12 9.83
C SER A 191 -10.32 -33.14 10.03
N PRO A 192 -10.11 -31.85 10.36
CA PRO A 192 -11.22 -30.94 10.60
C PRO A 192 -12.01 -30.72 9.31
N ASP A 193 -13.34 -30.90 9.38
CA ASP A 193 -14.28 -30.38 8.37
C ASP A 193 -14.09 -28.85 8.31
N PRO A 194 -13.95 -28.23 7.12
CA PRO A 194 -13.84 -26.77 6.99
C PRO A 194 -14.94 -25.99 7.73
N ARG A 195 -16.13 -26.58 7.88
CA ARG A 195 -17.24 -25.96 8.62
C ARG A 195 -17.02 -25.93 10.14
N HIS A 196 -16.17 -26.80 10.68
CA HIS A 196 -15.79 -26.80 12.09
C HIS A 196 -14.65 -25.82 12.40
N SER A 197 -13.74 -25.55 11.45
CA SER A 197 -12.69 -24.52 11.63
C SER A 197 -13.25 -23.10 11.63
N ASP A 198 -14.29 -22.84 10.83
CA ASP A 198 -14.94 -21.53 10.76
C ASP A 198 -15.68 -21.19 12.07
N ALA A 199 -16.34 -22.19 12.68
CA ALA A 199 -17.04 -22.03 13.95
C ALA A 199 -16.08 -21.82 15.14
N LEU A 200 -14.94 -22.51 15.15
CA LEU A 200 -13.92 -22.34 16.18
C LEU A 200 -13.24 -20.96 16.08
N THR A 201 -12.95 -20.50 14.86
CA THR A 201 -12.38 -19.17 14.62
C THR A 201 -13.36 -18.07 14.99
N ALA A 202 -14.65 -18.20 14.63
CA ALA A 202 -15.70 -17.26 15.02
C ALA A 202 -15.80 -17.16 16.56
N SER A 203 -15.79 -18.29 17.27
CA SER A 203 -15.82 -18.32 18.73
C SER A 203 -14.61 -17.65 19.40
N LEU A 204 -13.49 -17.48 18.71
CA LEU A 204 -12.25 -16.88 19.26
C LEU A 204 -12.17 -15.37 19.04
N VAL A 205 -13.02 -14.81 18.17
CA VAL A 205 -13.11 -13.35 17.93
C VAL A 205 -14.42 -12.74 18.45
N GLU A 206 -15.45 -13.55 18.70
CA GLU A 206 -16.69 -13.09 19.35
C GLU A 206 -16.43 -12.47 20.73
N PRO A 207 -17.18 -11.42 21.12
CA PRO A 207 -18.36 -10.86 20.45
C PRO A 207 -18.05 -9.84 19.33
N ALA A 208 -16.77 -9.64 18.99
CA ALA A 208 -16.41 -8.69 17.93
C ALA A 208 -16.88 -9.20 16.56
N PRO A 209 -17.58 -8.39 15.76
CA PRO A 209 -18.05 -8.77 14.43
C PRO A 209 -16.92 -8.78 13.37
N VAL A 210 -15.65 -8.82 13.76
CA VAL A 210 -14.48 -8.85 12.86
C VAL A 210 -14.50 -10.13 12.02
N ARG A 211 -14.15 -10.02 10.74
CA ARG A 211 -14.09 -11.16 9.81
C ARG A 211 -12.72 -11.29 9.16
N VAL A 212 -12.32 -12.53 8.86
CA VAL A 212 -11.15 -12.81 8.03
C VAL A 212 -11.62 -13.49 6.74
N LYS A 213 -11.08 -13.05 5.60
CA LYS A 213 -11.32 -13.73 4.32
C LYS A 213 -10.78 -15.16 4.40
N GLY A 214 -11.68 -16.15 4.28
CA GLY A 214 -11.35 -17.56 4.43
C GLY A 214 -11.57 -18.14 5.84
N GLY A 215 -12.04 -17.33 6.80
CA GLY A 215 -12.59 -17.83 8.07
C GLY A 215 -11.58 -18.35 9.09
N GLN A 216 -10.27 -18.11 8.91
CA GLN A 216 -9.21 -18.64 9.77
C GLN A 216 -8.50 -17.53 10.55
N LEU A 217 -7.97 -17.88 11.73
CA LEU A 217 -7.05 -17.02 12.47
C LEU A 217 -5.81 -16.70 11.63
N LEU A 218 -5.20 -15.55 11.91
CA LEU A 218 -4.03 -15.06 11.20
C LEU A 218 -2.79 -15.19 12.08
N ASP A 219 -1.67 -15.64 11.51
CA ASP A 219 -0.39 -15.49 12.19
C ASP A 219 -0.12 -14.00 12.47
N ARG A 220 0.32 -13.66 13.69
CA ARG A 220 0.62 -12.27 14.09
C ARG A 220 1.51 -11.56 13.08
N SER A 221 2.44 -12.27 12.43
CA SER A 221 3.38 -11.71 11.44
C SER A 221 2.70 -11.20 10.17
N ILE A 222 1.42 -11.53 9.94
CA ILE A 222 0.66 -11.07 8.77
C ILE A 222 0.21 -9.63 8.96
N LEU A 223 -0.14 -9.24 10.19
CA LEU A 223 -0.67 -7.93 10.51
C LEU A 223 0.30 -7.08 11.34
N SER A 224 1.49 -7.57 11.67
CA SER A 224 2.54 -6.80 12.34
C SER A 224 3.72 -6.52 11.39
N GLY A 225 4.77 -5.88 11.89
CA GLY A 225 5.98 -5.63 11.11
C GLY A 225 5.92 -4.32 10.33
N SER A 226 5.21 -3.31 10.85
CA SER A 226 5.11 -1.98 10.23
C SER A 226 6.47 -1.33 9.96
N VAL A 227 7.52 -1.75 10.67
CA VAL A 227 8.91 -1.33 10.40
C VAL A 227 9.38 -1.66 8.99
N ALA A 228 8.84 -2.71 8.36
CA ALA A 228 9.13 -3.03 6.96
C ALA A 228 8.67 -1.92 6.01
N CYS A 229 7.56 -1.23 6.35
CA CYS A 229 7.05 -0.10 5.57
C CYS A 229 7.99 1.10 5.62
N LYS A 230 8.76 1.29 6.71
CA LYS A 230 9.70 2.42 6.91
C LYS A 230 10.76 2.52 5.81
N SER A 231 11.14 1.40 5.18
CA SER A 231 12.18 1.38 4.15
C SER A 231 11.78 2.15 2.88
N CYS A 232 10.47 2.26 2.61
CA CYS A 232 9.90 3.00 1.49
C CYS A 232 9.11 4.23 1.96
N HIS A 233 8.46 4.13 3.12
CA HIS A 233 7.55 5.13 3.68
C HIS A 233 8.03 5.72 5.01
N PRO A 234 9.24 6.31 5.08
CA PRO A 234 9.83 6.73 6.35
C PRO A 234 9.04 7.85 7.02
N ALA A 235 8.50 8.81 6.26
CA ALA A 235 7.73 9.93 6.80
C ALA A 235 6.39 9.46 7.38
N ILE A 236 5.67 8.60 6.65
CA ILE A 236 4.40 8.02 7.09
C ILE A 236 4.62 7.15 8.35
N TYR A 237 5.66 6.32 8.35
CA TYR A 237 6.00 5.48 9.50
C TYR A 237 6.26 6.31 10.75
N GLU A 238 7.03 7.38 10.63
CA GLU A 238 7.33 8.27 11.76
C GLU A 238 6.05 8.89 12.35
N GLN A 239 5.17 9.40 11.49
CA GLN A 239 3.88 9.96 11.88
C GLN A 239 3.00 8.94 12.63
N TRP A 240 2.84 7.74 12.05
CA TRP A 240 2.05 6.66 12.66
C TRP A 240 2.67 6.21 13.99
N SER A 241 3.99 6.06 14.06
CA SER A 241 4.68 5.54 15.25
C SER A 241 4.51 6.41 16.50
N GLN A 242 4.11 7.67 16.32
CA GLN A 242 3.84 8.62 17.40
C GLN A 242 2.34 8.78 17.71
N SER A 243 1.46 8.12 16.94
CA SER A 243 0.02 8.27 17.03
C SER A 243 -0.61 7.34 18.08
N MET A 244 -1.84 7.67 18.53
CA MET A 244 -2.59 6.77 19.42
C MET A 244 -3.04 5.47 18.74
N HIS A 245 -3.07 5.41 17.40
CA HIS A 245 -3.32 4.14 16.70
C HIS A 245 -2.18 3.15 16.91
N ARG A 246 -0.92 3.62 16.88
CA ARG A 246 0.24 2.79 17.25
C ARG A 246 0.17 2.34 18.71
N HIS A 247 -0.24 3.25 19.58
CA HIS A 247 -0.30 3.02 21.03
C HIS A 247 -1.64 2.45 21.50
N SER A 248 -2.51 2.02 20.58
CA SER A 248 -3.88 1.64 20.91
C SER A 248 -3.95 0.41 21.83
N ALA A 249 -2.93 -0.44 21.81
CA ALA A 249 -2.85 -1.66 22.61
C ALA A 249 -2.03 -1.50 23.89
N ASN A 250 -1.11 -0.52 23.95
CA ASN A 250 -0.13 -0.40 25.03
C ASN A 250 -0.20 0.92 25.82
N ASP A 251 -1.16 1.79 25.50
CA ASP A 251 -1.48 2.91 26.38
C ASP A 251 -1.95 2.42 27.76
N GLU A 252 -1.41 3.03 28.82
CA GLU A 252 -1.62 2.60 30.20
C GLU A 252 -3.09 2.68 30.64
N HIS A 253 -3.83 3.68 30.16
CA HIS A 253 -5.25 3.85 30.47
C HIS A 253 -6.09 2.77 29.78
N VAL A 254 -5.80 2.52 28.51
CA VAL A 254 -6.46 1.45 27.74
C VAL A 254 -6.21 0.09 28.37
N VAL A 255 -4.95 -0.27 28.60
CA VAL A 255 -4.57 -1.57 29.18
C VAL A 255 -5.27 -1.76 30.52
N THR A 256 -5.25 -0.75 31.39
CA THR A 256 -5.92 -0.81 32.69
C THR A 256 -7.43 -1.00 32.54
N GLY A 257 -8.07 -0.26 31.63
CA GLY A 257 -9.50 -0.37 31.35
C GLY A 257 -9.90 -1.77 30.87
N ILE A 258 -9.15 -2.32 29.91
CA ILE A 258 -9.36 -3.69 29.40
C ILE A 258 -9.17 -4.72 30.52
N GLN A 259 -8.17 -4.55 31.38
CA GLN A 259 -7.92 -5.46 32.50
C GLN A 259 -9.05 -5.44 33.53
N TRP A 260 -9.58 -4.26 33.86
CA TRP A 260 -10.74 -4.14 34.75
C TRP A 260 -11.99 -4.74 34.12
N PHE A 261 -12.28 -4.40 32.86
CA PHE A 261 -13.42 -4.97 32.14
C PHE A 261 -13.34 -6.50 32.07
N ARG A 262 -12.16 -7.05 31.76
CA ARG A 262 -11.90 -8.49 31.73
C ARG A 262 -12.08 -9.15 33.09
N ARG A 263 -11.59 -8.53 34.17
CA ARG A 263 -11.77 -9.05 35.54
C ARG A 263 -13.24 -9.15 35.90
N ASP A 264 -14.03 -8.15 35.49
CA ASP A 264 -15.43 -8.03 35.90
C ASP A 264 -16.39 -8.80 34.97
N ASN A 265 -16.03 -9.04 33.69
CA ASN A 265 -16.91 -9.62 32.67
C ASN A 265 -16.35 -10.88 31.96
N GLY A 266 -15.11 -11.28 32.22
CA GLY A 266 -14.46 -12.42 31.55
C GLY A 266 -13.65 -12.04 30.30
N VAL A 267 -12.84 -13.00 29.82
CA VAL A 267 -11.95 -12.81 28.66
C VAL A 267 -12.72 -12.75 27.35
N GLU A 268 -13.80 -13.52 27.24
CA GLU A 268 -14.65 -13.58 26.06
C GLU A 268 -15.29 -12.21 25.81
N ALA A 269 -15.86 -11.58 26.84
CA ALA A 269 -16.42 -10.24 26.73
C ALA A 269 -15.35 -9.20 26.36
N ALA A 270 -14.14 -9.30 26.92
CA ALA A 270 -13.06 -8.34 26.69
C ALA A 270 -12.47 -8.38 25.26
N ARG A 271 -12.76 -9.43 24.46
CA ARG A 271 -12.42 -9.47 23.03
C ARG A 271 -13.07 -8.33 22.24
N PHE A 272 -14.19 -7.80 22.73
CA PHE A 272 -14.82 -6.57 22.23
C PHE A 272 -13.82 -5.40 22.18
N CYS A 273 -13.03 -5.20 23.24
CA CYS A 273 -12.12 -4.06 23.35
C CYS A 273 -10.97 -4.18 22.34
N VAL A 274 -10.40 -5.38 22.21
CA VAL A 274 -9.24 -5.61 21.34
C VAL A 274 -9.59 -5.73 19.87
N ALA A 275 -10.88 -5.71 19.50
CA ALA A 275 -11.31 -5.54 18.11
C ALA A 275 -10.85 -4.22 17.49
N CYS A 276 -10.76 -3.17 18.32
CA CYS A 276 -10.29 -1.84 17.92
C CYS A 276 -8.89 -1.54 18.47
N HIS A 277 -8.60 -1.97 19.70
CA HIS A 277 -7.36 -1.60 20.40
C HIS A 277 -6.16 -2.50 20.07
N ASP A 278 -6.37 -3.80 19.83
CA ASP A 278 -5.30 -4.75 19.51
C ASP A 278 -5.78 -5.82 18.52
N PRO A 279 -6.09 -5.42 17.26
CA PRO A 279 -6.68 -6.32 16.28
C PRO A 279 -5.71 -7.45 15.89
N ILE A 280 -4.41 -7.23 16.06
CA ILE A 280 -3.37 -8.22 15.79
C ILE A 280 -3.52 -9.41 16.74
N SER A 281 -3.59 -9.15 18.05
CA SER A 281 -3.73 -10.23 19.04
C SER A 281 -5.09 -10.90 18.97
N LEU A 282 -6.17 -10.14 18.71
CA LEU A 282 -7.50 -10.72 18.53
C LEU A 282 -7.53 -11.70 17.35
N LEU A 283 -7.07 -11.27 16.18
CA LEU A 283 -7.13 -12.07 14.94
C LEU A 283 -6.16 -13.25 14.93
N ALA A 284 -5.14 -13.21 15.78
CA ALA A 284 -4.23 -14.33 15.98
C ALA A 284 -4.70 -15.32 17.06
N GLY A 285 -5.80 -15.01 17.78
CA GLY A 285 -6.34 -15.85 18.86
C GLY A 285 -5.51 -15.78 20.14
N ASP A 286 -4.69 -14.74 20.27
CA ASP A 286 -3.64 -14.61 21.29
C ASP A 286 -4.04 -13.71 22.47
N PHE A 287 -5.30 -13.29 22.51
CA PHE A 287 -5.86 -12.49 23.60
C PHE A 287 -6.12 -13.31 24.89
N ASP A 288 -6.09 -14.65 24.82
CA ASP A 288 -6.41 -15.57 25.91
C ASP A 288 -5.16 -16.04 26.69
N PRO A 289 -5.29 -16.63 27.90
CA PRO A 289 -5.03 -16.06 29.24
C PRO A 289 -3.64 -15.43 29.50
N ASP A 290 -2.67 -15.63 28.60
CA ASP A 290 -1.28 -15.17 28.76
C ASP A 290 -0.98 -13.84 28.04
N TYR A 291 -2.04 -13.05 27.76
CA TYR A 291 -2.04 -11.78 27.01
C TYR A 291 -0.89 -10.78 27.33
N LEU A 292 -0.29 -10.85 28.53
CA LEU A 292 0.80 -9.97 28.97
C LEU A 292 2.11 -10.69 29.36
N GLY A 293 2.16 -12.02 29.23
CA GLY A 293 3.10 -12.89 29.94
C GLY A 293 4.45 -13.16 29.25
N SER A 294 4.52 -13.17 27.91
CA SER A 294 5.76 -13.51 27.18
C SER A 294 6.33 -12.34 26.37
N ASN A 295 7.66 -12.20 26.34
CA ASN A 295 8.35 -11.14 25.57
C ASN A 295 8.14 -11.29 24.05
N GLU A 296 7.86 -12.51 23.56
CA GLU A 296 7.62 -12.81 22.14
C GLU A 296 6.21 -12.40 21.69
N ALA A 297 5.22 -12.40 22.59
CA ALA A 297 3.87 -11.88 22.32
C ALA A 297 3.79 -10.35 22.35
N ARG A 298 4.77 -9.66 22.97
CA ARG A 298 4.75 -8.20 23.15
C ARG A 298 5.05 -7.40 21.89
N ALA A 299 6.01 -7.82 21.07
CA ALA A 299 6.45 -6.99 19.94
C ALA A 299 5.34 -6.74 18.88
N PRO A 300 4.48 -7.71 18.51
CA PRO A 300 3.32 -7.46 17.66
C PRO A 300 2.20 -6.67 18.37
N HIS A 301 1.95 -6.94 19.65
CA HIS A 301 1.00 -6.18 20.48
C HIS A 301 1.37 -4.70 20.54
N ASP A 302 2.66 -4.39 20.63
CA ASP A 302 3.17 -3.02 20.68
C ASP A 302 2.93 -2.19 19.41
N GLU A 303 2.45 -2.80 18.32
CA GLU A 303 2.04 -2.08 17.11
C GLU A 303 0.59 -1.61 17.13
N GLY A 304 -0.27 -2.14 18.02
CA GLY A 304 -1.69 -1.76 18.10
C GLY A 304 -2.39 -1.86 16.74
N VAL A 305 -2.99 -0.76 16.30
CA VAL A 305 -3.51 -0.63 14.93
C VAL A 305 -2.33 -0.33 13.99
N SER A 306 -1.74 -1.40 13.45
CA SER A 306 -0.60 -1.34 12.53
C SER A 306 -0.95 -0.86 11.12
N CYS A 307 0.08 -0.62 10.30
CA CYS A 307 -0.10 -0.35 8.88
C CYS A 307 -0.93 -1.45 8.20
N LEU A 308 -0.62 -2.72 8.50
CA LEU A 308 -1.27 -3.87 7.86
C LEU A 308 -2.65 -4.15 8.44
N VAL A 309 -2.96 -3.75 9.67
CA VAL A 309 -4.35 -3.78 10.17
C VAL A 309 -5.22 -2.91 9.27
N CYS A 310 -4.89 -1.63 9.09
CA CYS A 310 -5.69 -0.72 8.26
C CYS A 310 -5.68 -1.12 6.78
N HIS A 311 -4.50 -1.34 6.20
CA HIS A 311 -4.34 -1.57 4.75
C HIS A 311 -4.74 -2.98 4.28
N SER A 312 -5.04 -3.90 5.21
CA SER A 312 -5.63 -5.21 4.88
C SER A 312 -7.15 -5.23 4.99
N ILE A 313 -7.79 -4.16 5.47
CA ILE A 313 -9.26 -4.08 5.49
C ILE A 313 -9.77 -3.92 4.07
N ASP A 314 -10.57 -4.87 3.61
CA ASP A 314 -11.12 -4.83 2.25
C ASP A 314 -12.62 -4.52 2.21
N SER A 315 -13.29 -4.56 3.36
CA SER A 315 -14.70 -4.21 3.50
C SER A 315 -15.07 -3.90 4.95
N VAL A 316 -16.06 -3.04 5.12
CA VAL A 316 -16.75 -2.76 6.39
C VAL A 316 -18.23 -3.08 6.22
N HIS A 317 -18.86 -3.66 7.24
CA HIS A 317 -20.21 -4.22 7.13
C HIS A 317 -21.14 -3.74 8.24
N GLU A 318 -22.44 -3.90 8.00
CA GLU A 318 -23.48 -3.57 8.99
C GLU A 318 -23.69 -4.70 10.02
N PRO A 319 -24.15 -4.36 11.24
CA PRO A 319 -24.22 -3.01 11.79
C PRO A 319 -22.81 -2.41 11.96
N LEU A 320 -22.63 -1.15 11.57
CA LEU A 320 -21.35 -0.46 11.66
C LEU A 320 -20.93 -0.23 13.12
N GLY A 321 -19.63 -0.40 13.41
CA GLY A 321 -19.02 -0.21 14.72
C GLY A 321 -18.47 -1.50 15.31
N ASN A 322 -17.88 -1.42 16.51
CA ASN A 322 -17.36 -2.58 17.26
C ASN A 322 -16.30 -3.42 16.54
N GLY A 323 -15.60 -2.88 15.53
CA GLY A 323 -14.70 -3.64 14.68
C GLY A 323 -15.41 -4.39 13.54
N SER A 324 -16.49 -3.84 13.00
CA SER A 324 -17.26 -4.42 11.89
C SER A 324 -16.53 -4.34 10.52
N PHE A 325 -15.31 -4.87 10.46
CA PHE A 325 -14.46 -4.90 9.28
C PHE A 325 -14.06 -6.34 8.91
N ARG A 326 -13.68 -6.51 7.65
CA ARG A 326 -13.10 -7.76 7.14
C ARG A 326 -11.67 -7.53 6.66
N ILE A 327 -10.78 -8.41 7.10
CA ILE A 327 -9.39 -8.47 6.67
C ILE A 327 -9.24 -9.42 5.47
N ASP A 328 -8.64 -8.92 4.40
CA ASP A 328 -8.04 -9.71 3.32
C ASP A 328 -6.54 -9.45 3.32
N PRO A 329 -5.73 -10.39 3.86
CA PRO A 329 -4.28 -10.22 3.93
C PRO A 329 -3.70 -9.88 2.55
N PRO A 330 -2.85 -8.85 2.45
CA PRO A 330 -2.30 -8.43 1.17
C PRO A 330 -1.49 -9.57 0.56
N ALA A 331 -1.59 -9.71 -0.76
CA ALA A 331 -0.75 -10.63 -1.49
C ALA A 331 0.74 -10.28 -1.25
N ARG A 332 1.54 -11.28 -0.89
CA ARG A 332 2.99 -11.10 -0.79
C ARG A 332 3.56 -10.83 -2.18
N ALA A 333 4.55 -9.94 -2.26
CA ALA A 333 5.31 -9.77 -3.48
C ALA A 333 5.93 -11.11 -3.92
N LEU A 334 6.08 -11.32 -5.24
CA LEU A 334 6.59 -12.57 -5.81
C LEU A 334 7.97 -12.93 -5.23
N PHE A 335 8.81 -11.92 -5.00
CA PHE A 335 10.15 -12.08 -4.45
C PHE A 335 10.20 -12.04 -2.92
N GLY A 336 9.04 -12.09 -2.25
CA GLY A 336 8.93 -12.02 -0.79
C GLY A 336 9.40 -10.67 -0.25
N ALA A 337 10.38 -10.71 0.66
CA ALA A 337 10.96 -9.52 1.30
C ALA A 337 12.44 -9.37 0.96
N GLY A 338 12.96 -8.14 1.11
CA GLY A 338 14.37 -7.82 0.95
C GLY A 338 14.67 -6.99 -0.28
N VAL A 339 15.96 -6.71 -0.50
CA VAL A 339 16.45 -5.68 -1.46
C VAL A 339 15.90 -5.85 -2.87
N LEU A 340 15.79 -7.09 -3.36
CA LEU A 340 15.27 -7.36 -4.70
C LEU A 340 13.77 -7.03 -4.78
N SER A 341 12.99 -7.47 -3.79
CA SER A 341 11.56 -7.20 -3.71
C SER A 341 11.30 -5.69 -3.62
N ASP A 342 11.98 -5.01 -2.70
CA ASP A 342 11.87 -3.56 -2.52
C ASP A 342 12.24 -2.80 -3.80
N ALA A 343 13.28 -3.25 -4.52
CA ALA A 343 13.69 -2.62 -5.77
C ALA A 343 12.66 -2.79 -6.89
N MET A 344 12.05 -3.97 -7.01
CA MET A 344 10.97 -4.19 -7.99
C MET A 344 9.75 -3.33 -7.66
N LEU A 345 9.36 -3.27 -6.39
CA LEU A 345 8.23 -2.46 -5.92
C LEU A 345 8.44 -0.95 -6.13
N ARG A 346 9.66 -0.44 -5.93
CA ARG A 346 9.98 0.97 -6.21
C ARG A 346 9.94 1.30 -7.70
N MET A 347 10.24 0.35 -8.58
CA MET A 347 10.19 0.54 -10.03
C MET A 347 8.77 0.40 -10.61
N ASP A 348 7.94 -0.50 -10.06
CA ASP A 348 6.50 -0.59 -10.38
C ASP A 348 5.70 -0.93 -9.12
N GLY A 349 5.15 0.11 -8.48
CA GLY A 349 4.39 0.00 -7.24
C GLY A 349 2.90 -0.32 -7.43
N ARG A 350 2.39 -0.45 -8.66
CA ARG A 350 0.94 -0.56 -8.91
C ARG A 350 0.29 -1.76 -8.21
N GLY A 351 0.97 -2.91 -8.22
CA GLY A 351 0.48 -4.12 -7.54
C GLY A 351 0.42 -3.96 -6.02
N HIS A 352 1.45 -3.32 -5.44
CA HIS A 352 1.48 -3.01 -4.02
C HIS A 352 0.42 -1.98 -3.64
N SER A 353 0.26 -0.91 -4.41
CA SER A 353 -0.80 0.08 -4.17
C SER A 353 -2.19 -0.54 -4.22
N ALA A 354 -2.47 -1.40 -5.20
CA ALA A 354 -3.74 -2.11 -5.32
C ALA A 354 -4.00 -3.11 -4.19
N SER A 355 -2.94 -3.70 -3.60
CA SER A 355 -3.08 -4.60 -2.45
C SER A 355 -3.27 -3.86 -1.13
N MET A 356 -2.75 -2.63 -0.99
CA MET A 356 -2.83 -1.82 0.24
C MET A 356 -4.01 -0.85 0.30
N LEU A 357 -4.57 -0.45 -0.84
CA LEU A 357 -5.65 0.54 -0.89
C LEU A 357 -6.84 -0.01 -1.66
N ARG A 358 -8.04 0.25 -1.12
CA ARG A 358 -9.33 -0.02 -1.77
C ARG A 358 -10.02 1.32 -2.05
N PRO A 359 -10.04 1.81 -3.31
CA PRO A 359 -10.79 3.00 -3.69
C PRO A 359 -12.28 2.84 -3.36
N GLY A 360 -12.92 3.91 -2.87
CA GLY A 360 -14.31 3.88 -2.40
C GLY A 360 -14.50 3.27 -1.01
N LEU A 361 -13.41 2.90 -0.32
CA LEU A 361 -13.43 2.46 1.07
C LEU A 361 -12.50 3.34 1.92
N HIS A 362 -11.19 3.32 1.63
CA HIS A 362 -10.17 4.01 2.45
C HIS A 362 -10.27 5.54 2.40
N ASP A 363 -11.00 6.07 1.42
CA ASP A 363 -11.31 7.48 1.20
C ASP A 363 -12.69 7.90 1.75
N THR A 364 -13.34 7.05 2.55
CA THR A 364 -14.67 7.30 3.11
C THR A 364 -14.66 7.36 4.64
N ALA A 365 -15.48 8.23 5.24
CA ALA A 365 -15.65 8.28 6.70
C ALA A 365 -16.13 6.93 7.29
N ARG A 366 -16.87 6.14 6.50
CA ARG A 366 -17.40 4.82 6.86
C ARG A 366 -16.28 3.84 7.24
N PHE A 367 -15.10 3.96 6.64
CA PHE A 367 -13.93 3.15 7.01
C PHE A 367 -13.56 3.34 8.48
N CYS A 368 -13.46 4.60 8.92
CA CYS A 368 -13.14 4.95 10.32
C CYS A 368 -14.27 4.51 11.26
N GLY A 369 -15.53 4.58 10.82
CA GLY A 369 -16.70 4.19 11.59
C GLY A 369 -16.74 2.71 12.00
N ALA A 370 -15.95 1.84 11.38
CA ALA A 370 -15.83 0.45 11.84
C ALA A 370 -15.27 0.34 13.27
N CYS A 371 -14.42 1.30 13.69
CA CYS A 371 -13.84 1.34 15.03
C CYS A 371 -14.31 2.57 15.84
N HIS A 372 -14.53 3.72 15.19
CA HIS A 372 -14.97 4.97 15.83
C HIS A 372 -16.50 5.04 16.03
N GLN A 373 -17.05 3.91 16.47
CA GLN A 373 -18.43 3.72 16.90
C GLN A 373 -18.49 2.46 17.78
N SER A 374 -18.80 2.64 19.06
CA SER A 374 -18.71 1.58 20.09
C SER A 374 -20.08 1.32 20.74
N ILE A 375 -20.80 0.33 20.24
CA ILE A 375 -22.13 -0.06 20.68
C ILE A 375 -22.03 -1.18 21.72
N LEU A 376 -22.53 -0.95 22.94
CA LEU A 376 -22.58 -1.99 23.95
C LEU A 376 -23.63 -3.08 23.60
N PRO A 377 -23.28 -4.38 23.71
CA PRO A 377 -24.17 -5.48 23.33
C PRO A 377 -25.53 -5.55 24.03
N GLU A 378 -25.70 -4.97 25.22
CA GLU A 378 -26.91 -5.09 26.06
C GLU A 378 -27.92 -3.93 25.93
N SER A 379 -27.76 -3.02 24.96
CA SER A 379 -28.69 -1.90 24.81
C SER A 379 -29.95 -2.30 24.00
N ASP A 380 -30.97 -2.82 24.67
CA ASP A 380 -32.30 -3.17 24.14
C ASP A 380 -33.11 -2.00 23.53
N GLN A 381 -32.55 -0.78 23.52
CA GLN A 381 -33.18 0.42 22.96
C GLN A 381 -32.28 1.09 21.91
N PRO A 382 -32.50 0.88 20.60
CA PRO A 382 -31.67 1.44 19.54
C PRO A 382 -31.53 2.98 19.57
N ALA A 383 -32.48 3.68 20.19
CA ALA A 383 -32.56 5.14 20.26
C ALA A 383 -32.25 5.74 21.64
N LYS A 384 -31.93 4.93 22.65
CA LYS A 384 -31.48 5.39 23.99
C LYS A 384 -30.15 4.78 24.38
N ARG A 385 -29.26 4.59 23.40
CA ARG A 385 -27.98 3.94 23.61
C ARG A 385 -27.04 4.81 24.43
N SER A 386 -26.64 4.31 25.59
CA SER A 386 -25.38 4.65 26.22
C SER A 386 -24.22 4.02 25.42
N ASP A 387 -24.06 4.36 24.13
CA ASP A 387 -22.87 3.94 23.38
C ASP A 387 -21.64 4.64 23.99
N LEU A 388 -20.53 3.91 24.08
CA LEU A 388 -19.31 4.41 24.70
C LEU A 388 -18.65 5.50 23.82
N ASP A 389 -18.78 5.36 22.49
CA ASP A 389 -18.22 6.28 21.50
C ASP A 389 -19.18 6.46 20.30
N HIS A 390 -19.47 7.71 19.94
CA HIS A 390 -20.49 8.10 18.94
C HIS A 390 -19.94 8.96 17.78
N GLN A 391 -18.62 8.96 17.50
CA GLN A 391 -18.05 9.94 16.55
C GLN A 391 -18.63 9.80 15.14
N TYR A 392 -18.78 8.58 14.61
CA TYR A 392 -19.32 8.40 13.26
C TYR A 392 -20.80 8.82 13.15
N PRO A 393 -21.72 8.40 14.06
CA PRO A 393 -23.08 8.91 14.07
C PRO A 393 -23.18 10.43 14.26
N GLU A 394 -22.35 11.03 15.10
CA GLU A 394 -22.31 12.49 15.29
C GLU A 394 -21.86 13.21 14.00
N TRP A 395 -20.84 12.68 13.32
CA TRP A 395 -20.42 13.15 11.99
C TRP A 395 -21.54 13.03 10.96
N LEU A 396 -22.24 11.90 10.93
CA LEU A 396 -23.35 11.66 10.02
C LEU A 396 -24.55 12.60 10.26
N ALA A 397 -24.70 13.11 11.48
CA ALA A 397 -25.72 14.09 11.84
C ALA A 397 -25.28 15.54 11.56
N SER A 398 -24.02 15.77 11.19
CA SER A 398 -23.45 17.08 10.91
C SER A 398 -23.60 17.48 9.44
N HIS A 399 -23.34 18.74 9.13
CA HIS A 399 -23.31 19.21 7.75
C HIS A 399 -22.09 18.69 6.97
N TYR A 400 -21.02 18.24 7.65
CA TYR A 400 -19.82 17.70 7.01
C TYR A 400 -20.07 16.37 6.29
N SER A 401 -21.13 15.62 6.64
CA SER A 401 -21.44 14.35 5.99
C SER A 401 -22.27 14.47 4.72
N ASP A 402 -22.85 15.65 4.44
CA ASP A 402 -23.66 15.87 3.26
C ASP A 402 -22.77 16.27 2.06
N PRO A 403 -22.64 15.42 1.02
CA PRO A 403 -21.82 15.75 -0.16
C PRO A 403 -22.32 16.98 -0.95
N ALA A 404 -23.55 17.45 -0.70
CA ALA A 404 -24.07 18.68 -1.30
C ALA A 404 -23.68 19.94 -0.53
N ASN A 405 -23.13 19.81 0.68
CA ASN A 405 -22.66 20.95 1.47
C ASN A 405 -21.26 21.40 1.00
N GLU A 406 -21.03 22.72 0.91
CA GLU A 406 -19.73 23.28 0.51
C GLU A 406 -18.60 22.93 1.50
N GLU A 407 -18.96 22.67 2.76
CA GLU A 407 -18.05 22.26 3.82
C GLU A 407 -17.95 20.74 3.96
N PHE A 408 -18.48 19.94 3.03
CA PHE A 408 -18.34 18.48 3.07
C PHE A 408 -16.90 18.05 3.34
N ALA A 409 -16.70 17.23 4.37
CA ALA A 409 -15.39 16.71 4.73
C ALA A 409 -15.51 15.32 5.36
N THR A 410 -14.63 14.42 4.95
CA THR A 410 -14.50 13.09 5.56
C THR A 410 -13.64 13.14 6.82
N CYS A 411 -13.67 12.08 7.63
CA CYS A 411 -12.75 11.93 8.77
C CYS A 411 -11.29 12.14 8.36
N GLN A 412 -10.92 11.61 7.19
CA GLN A 412 -9.58 11.69 6.61
C GLN A 412 -9.18 13.11 6.22
N ASP A 413 -10.11 13.99 5.87
CA ASP A 413 -9.77 15.35 5.48
C ASP A 413 -9.29 16.19 6.67
N CYS A 414 -9.84 15.94 7.87
CA CYS A 414 -9.43 16.61 9.10
C CYS A 414 -8.33 15.86 9.87
N HIS A 415 -8.41 14.53 9.98
CA HIS A 415 -7.50 13.72 10.81
C HIS A 415 -6.32 13.11 10.03
N MET A 416 -6.38 13.13 8.69
CA MET A 416 -5.28 12.73 7.82
C MET A 416 -4.99 13.81 6.75
N PRO A 417 -4.75 15.07 7.14
CA PRO A 417 -4.57 16.15 6.17
C PRO A 417 -3.38 15.88 5.24
N LEU A 418 -3.43 16.42 4.02
CA LEU A 418 -2.32 16.33 3.08
C LEU A 418 -1.11 17.11 3.61
N VAL A 419 0.03 16.44 3.71
CA VAL A 419 1.31 17.00 4.16
C VAL A 419 2.40 16.70 3.14
N ASP A 420 3.39 17.59 3.03
CA ASP A 420 4.52 17.37 2.14
C ASP A 420 5.35 16.18 2.60
N ALA A 421 5.66 15.26 1.67
CA ALA A 421 6.51 14.11 1.95
C ALA A 421 7.25 13.63 0.71
N VAL A 422 8.47 13.16 0.95
CA VAL A 422 9.35 12.54 -0.05
C VAL A 422 9.13 11.03 0.06
N ASP A 423 8.09 10.55 -0.60
CA ASP A 423 7.55 9.20 -0.41
C ASP A 423 7.04 8.61 -1.74
N PRO A 424 7.23 7.30 -2.02
CA PRO A 424 6.68 6.65 -3.21
C PRO A 424 5.16 6.72 -3.35
N ALA A 425 4.42 6.90 -2.25
CA ALA A 425 2.97 7.06 -2.23
C ALA A 425 2.53 8.53 -2.42
N ALA A 426 3.47 9.48 -2.52
CA ALA A 426 3.14 10.89 -2.65
C ALA A 426 2.51 11.21 -4.01
N THR A 427 1.36 11.89 -3.98
CA THR A 427 0.76 12.53 -5.17
C THR A 427 1.06 14.02 -5.08
N ASP A 428 1.66 14.59 -6.14
CA ASP A 428 2.09 16.00 -6.17
C ASP A 428 2.97 16.40 -4.96
N GLY A 429 3.82 15.49 -4.51
CA GLY A 429 4.72 15.69 -3.37
C GLY A 429 4.04 15.64 -1.99
N LYS A 430 2.76 15.25 -1.93
CA LYS A 430 1.98 15.17 -0.69
C LYS A 430 1.48 13.76 -0.40
N VAL A 431 1.42 13.43 0.89
CA VAL A 431 0.79 12.21 1.42
C VAL A 431 -0.28 12.59 2.44
N ARG A 432 -1.24 11.72 2.68
CA ARG A 432 -2.15 11.85 3.82
C ARG A 432 -1.37 11.62 5.11
N SER A 433 -1.46 12.55 6.05
CA SER A 433 -0.78 12.44 7.35
C SER A 433 -1.30 11.25 8.14
N HIS A 434 -0.39 10.49 8.75
CA HIS A 434 -0.72 9.37 9.63
C HIS A 434 -0.50 9.72 11.11
N ARG A 435 -0.59 11.02 11.45
CA ARG A 435 -0.50 11.51 12.84
C ARG A 435 -1.80 11.30 13.63
N PHE A 436 -2.95 11.29 12.95
CA PHE A 436 -4.27 11.12 13.54
C PHE A 436 -4.49 11.97 14.81
N PRO A 437 -4.29 13.31 14.75
CA PRO A 437 -4.42 14.14 15.95
C PRO A 437 -5.84 14.02 16.53
N GLY A 438 -5.93 13.97 17.85
CA GLY A 438 -7.17 13.81 18.62
C GLY A 438 -7.12 14.60 19.92
N ALA A 439 -7.49 13.98 21.05
CA ALA A 439 -7.46 14.64 22.36
C ALA A 439 -6.19 14.40 23.20
N ASN A 440 -5.43 13.32 22.91
CA ASN A 440 -4.34 12.83 23.78
C ASN A 440 -3.02 13.61 23.69
N HIS A 441 -3.07 14.91 24.01
CA HIS A 441 -1.88 15.76 24.09
C HIS A 441 -0.91 15.31 25.19
N ALA A 442 -1.44 14.85 26.33
CA ALA A 442 -0.64 14.41 27.47
C ALA A 442 0.28 13.22 27.12
N HIS A 443 -0.21 12.26 26.33
CA HIS A 443 0.59 11.13 25.85
C HIS A 443 1.77 11.62 25.01
N ALA A 444 1.51 12.49 24.02
CA ALA A 444 2.56 13.04 23.16
C ALA A 444 3.64 13.78 23.96
N VAL A 445 3.25 14.58 24.95
CA VAL A 445 4.20 15.28 25.84
C VAL A 445 5.00 14.30 26.70
N LYS A 446 4.34 13.31 27.32
CA LYS A 446 5.00 12.28 28.15
C LYS A 446 6.08 11.52 27.36
N MET A 447 5.80 11.23 26.10
CA MET A 447 6.70 10.48 25.21
C MET A 447 7.75 11.35 24.50
N GLY A 448 7.67 12.68 24.61
CA GLY A 448 8.58 13.61 23.92
C GLY A 448 8.32 13.71 22.41
N TYR A 449 7.09 13.49 21.96
CA TYR A 449 6.69 13.61 20.56
C TYR A 449 6.24 15.04 20.25
N ASP A 450 7.19 15.97 20.17
CA ASP A 450 6.93 17.41 20.07
C ASP A 450 6.00 17.78 18.90
N GLU A 451 6.23 17.23 17.70
CA GLU A 451 5.40 17.52 16.53
C GLU A 451 3.97 16.96 16.68
N GLN A 452 3.83 15.79 17.30
CA GLN A 452 2.52 15.22 17.61
C GLN A 452 1.78 16.05 18.66
N ALA A 453 2.48 16.53 19.68
CA ALA A 453 1.93 17.39 20.72
C ALA A 453 1.45 18.72 20.10
N GLU A 454 2.26 19.35 19.27
CA GLU A 454 1.89 20.58 18.56
C GLU A 454 0.67 20.37 17.64
N ALA A 455 0.66 19.30 16.84
CA ALA A 455 -0.46 18.97 15.97
C ALA A 455 -1.77 18.75 16.76
N THR A 456 -1.69 18.02 17.87
CA THR A 456 -2.82 17.76 18.77
C THR A 456 -3.34 19.05 19.41
N LEU A 457 -2.45 19.90 19.92
CA LEU A 457 -2.83 21.16 20.56
C LEU A 457 -3.41 22.17 19.55
N SER A 458 -2.86 22.20 18.34
CA SER A 458 -3.35 23.02 17.24
C SER A 458 -4.77 22.61 16.83
N LEU A 459 -5.02 21.31 16.69
CA LEU A 459 -6.35 20.77 16.42
C LEU A 459 -7.35 21.18 17.52
N LEU A 460 -7.01 20.96 18.79
CA LEU A 460 -7.89 21.26 19.93
C LEU A 460 -8.21 22.75 20.06
N ARG A 461 -7.22 23.63 19.85
CA ARG A 461 -7.42 25.09 19.86
C ARG A 461 -8.22 25.59 18.66
N GLY A 462 -8.12 24.91 17.52
CA GLY A 462 -8.87 25.25 16.31
C GLY A 462 -10.33 24.79 16.32
N GLY A 463 -10.64 23.73 17.10
CA GLY A 463 -11.95 23.09 17.16
C GLY A 463 -13.02 23.81 17.99
N VAL A 464 -12.63 24.79 18.81
CA VAL A 464 -13.56 25.54 19.67
C VAL A 464 -13.24 27.02 19.62
N SER A 465 -14.29 27.84 19.56
CA SER A 465 -14.17 29.28 19.81
C SER A 465 -14.93 29.66 21.07
N MET A 466 -14.39 30.62 21.84
CA MET A 466 -15.00 31.12 23.07
C MET A 466 -15.08 32.64 23.02
N SER A 467 -16.25 33.19 23.32
CA SER A 467 -16.46 34.63 23.51
C SER A 467 -17.05 34.90 24.89
N ILE A 468 -16.62 36.01 25.50
CA ILE A 468 -17.05 36.45 26.83
C ILE A 468 -17.62 37.86 26.66
N ASP A 469 -18.89 38.01 27.01
CA ASP A 469 -19.59 39.30 27.05
C ASP A 469 -19.96 39.65 28.49
N VAL A 470 -19.84 40.92 28.85
CA VAL A 470 -20.25 41.43 30.17
C VAL A 470 -21.32 42.48 29.92
N PRO A 471 -22.61 42.14 30.11
CA PRO A 471 -23.69 43.07 29.84
C PRO A 471 -23.53 44.39 30.61
N GLN A 472 -23.74 45.54 29.95
CA GLN A 472 -23.57 46.84 30.60
C GLN A 472 -24.55 47.07 31.76
N ARG A 473 -25.76 46.49 31.68
CA ARG A 473 -26.75 46.56 32.75
C ARG A 473 -26.65 45.31 33.61
N GLN A 474 -26.39 45.53 34.90
CA GLN A 474 -26.34 44.47 35.91
C GLN A 474 -27.68 44.41 36.65
N GLU A 475 -28.28 43.22 36.70
CA GLU A 475 -29.62 43.02 37.27
C GLU A 475 -29.62 42.83 38.79
N ARG A 476 -28.48 42.43 39.37
CA ARG A 476 -28.33 42.12 40.80
C ARG A 476 -27.20 42.94 41.43
N PRO A 477 -27.50 43.82 42.41
CA PRO A 477 -26.48 44.52 43.17
C PRO A 477 -25.52 43.55 43.87
N GLY A 478 -24.21 43.80 43.75
CA GLY A 478 -23.16 42.94 44.32
C GLY A 478 -22.76 41.74 43.47
N TYR A 479 -23.36 41.56 42.29
CA TYR A 479 -23.02 40.49 41.33
C TYR A 479 -22.70 41.08 39.95
N VAL A 480 -21.83 40.40 39.20
CA VAL A 480 -21.54 40.70 37.78
C VAL A 480 -21.98 39.50 36.95
N ARG A 481 -22.92 39.71 36.02
CA ARG A 481 -23.27 38.74 35.00
C ARG A 481 -22.19 38.74 33.91
N ILE A 482 -21.73 37.54 33.57
CA ILE A 482 -20.78 37.28 32.49
C ILE A 482 -21.44 36.22 31.61
N ASP A 483 -21.66 36.56 30.34
CA ASP A 483 -22.20 35.66 29.34
C ASP A 483 -21.01 35.03 28.58
N VAL A 484 -20.83 33.71 28.74
CA VAL A 484 -19.79 32.96 28.05
C VAL A 484 -20.45 32.12 26.96
N ARG A 485 -20.05 32.34 25.71
CA ARG A 485 -20.49 31.54 24.57
C ARG A 485 -19.32 30.70 24.06
N VAL A 486 -19.55 29.40 23.95
CA VAL A 486 -18.58 28.43 23.43
C VAL A 486 -19.21 27.78 22.20
N ASP A 487 -18.59 27.96 21.03
CA ASP A 487 -19.07 27.39 19.78
C ASP A 487 -18.12 26.27 19.33
N ASN A 488 -18.70 25.10 19.07
CA ASN A 488 -18.04 24.00 18.37
C ASN A 488 -17.83 24.41 16.91
N HIS A 489 -16.58 24.52 16.48
CA HIS A 489 -16.23 25.17 15.22
C HIS A 489 -15.19 24.33 14.49
N LYS A 490 -15.47 23.96 13.23
CA LYS A 490 -14.61 23.07 12.42
C LYS A 490 -14.44 21.66 13.01
N VAL A 491 -15.48 21.15 13.67
CA VAL A 491 -15.54 19.76 14.17
C VAL A 491 -16.85 19.15 13.70
N GLY A 492 -16.75 18.01 13.01
CA GLY A 492 -17.93 17.32 12.48
C GLY A 492 -18.69 16.49 13.52
N HIS A 493 -18.17 16.37 14.73
CA HIS A 493 -18.78 15.61 15.82
C HIS A 493 -18.83 16.47 17.09
N HIS A 494 -19.31 15.93 18.22
CA HIS A 494 -19.30 16.67 19.47
C HIS A 494 -17.87 17.03 19.93
N PHE A 495 -17.73 18.07 20.75
CA PHE A 495 -16.46 18.47 21.32
C PHE A 495 -16.57 18.62 22.84
N PRO A 496 -15.92 17.76 23.64
CA PRO A 496 -15.25 16.52 23.22
C PRO A 496 -16.25 15.46 22.72
N SER A 497 -15.78 14.51 21.91
CA SER A 497 -16.50 13.28 21.59
C SER A 497 -15.63 12.08 21.91
N GLY A 498 -16.28 10.96 22.22
CA GLY A 498 -15.64 9.70 22.58
C GLY A 498 -15.12 9.66 23.99
N THR A 499 -14.49 8.54 24.32
CA THR A 499 -13.76 8.35 25.56
C THR A 499 -12.48 9.18 25.53
N THR A 500 -12.39 10.10 26.49
CA THR A 500 -11.23 10.99 26.70
C THR A 500 -10.39 10.51 27.86
#